data_AF-R9GZL1-F1
#
_entry.id   AF-R9GZL1-F1
#
_cell.length_a   1.000
_cell.length_b   1.000
_cell.length_c   1.000
_cell.angle_alpha   90.00
_cell.angle_beta   90.00
_cell.angle_gamma   90.00
#
_symmetry.space_group_name_H-M   'P 1'
#
loop_
_entity.id
_entity.type
_entity.pdbx_description
1 polymer ?
#
loop_
_entity_poly.entity_id
_entity_poly.type
_entity_poly.pdbx_seq_one_letter_code
_entity_poly.pdbx_strand_id
1 'polypeptide(L)'
;MVLKGITVAGEESSEELKDVSVFQFSDGNLYKEEQLTPGQGGQSEISAVSGSRLYFLTGLEIPAGEKAKSEEEFRNTIIGEGLHDNSAPDFMAAVVELESGVVTRSNAEVNVIMKRGVARIDLNTTADSKTQIKEVIVENAPAETLPFLENVRASDKTVSYRKEFSSAFDGKQEGVFRLFESTRPVNIILRGTYGEVPIRLKVELPVVERNKVYELAVLNVGAEVTGVFEIKPWEEGETIVGKPDTNQRLLLNASKSRIPEGVKVDYENNILEVPATGADDMTLAFVTDTRIDISSTEGAGSGTSVGNMSVSEEAEGIVSSFNVSVAAQGSGRLGYTVLVHLKNALLSGTYDYVEIRVAPSDKQIETVEIAGNVWMAFNARSRDLEDQIYPLDGATVEDMYHKSWINTVGGLFQFGRLYMYVPWQGYNPSNNLGNQTADAPWVNDTHMPCPEGYRIPTGNEWQSLLPADQEIPGRYKAGNGETIAATLHIGEGTLITPSSGVTGTQHYVKFTSEDTGRSLIIPLAGSKGDKSSSNNPAFGKRAVLWTNERNGLPGGYAWAYWLPFEGAESTVIKKQRLQMEAFASVRCVKK
;
A
#
# COMPACT_ATOMS: atom_id res chain seq x y z
N MET A 1 69.15 22.49 -19.29
CA MET A 1 68.02 23.36 -18.89
C MET A 1 67.87 23.20 -17.39
N VAL A 2 67.54 24.26 -16.65
CA VAL A 2 67.33 24.13 -15.19
C VAL A 2 65.83 24.25 -14.96
N LEU A 3 65.17 23.22 -14.41
CA LEU A 3 63.78 23.33 -13.97
C LEU A 3 63.79 24.04 -12.62
N LYS A 4 63.27 25.28 -12.60
CA LYS A 4 63.30 26.11 -11.38
C LYS A 4 62.23 25.75 -10.35
N GLY A 5 61.28 24.91 -10.75
CA GLY A 5 60.26 24.32 -9.88
C GLY A 5 59.38 23.35 -10.66
N ILE A 6 59.31 22.11 -10.19
CA ILE A 6 58.21 21.19 -10.44
C ILE A 6 57.25 21.39 -9.27
N THR A 7 56.10 22.00 -9.53
CA THR A 7 55.09 22.33 -8.52
C THR A 7 53.79 21.59 -8.82
N VAL A 8 52.98 21.36 -7.78
CA VAL A 8 51.66 20.74 -7.90
C VAL A 8 50.61 21.84 -8.11
N ALA A 9 49.63 21.60 -8.99
CA ALA A 9 48.48 22.48 -9.18
C ALA A 9 47.51 22.41 -7.98
N GLY A 10 47.02 23.56 -7.51
CA GLY A 10 45.97 23.68 -6.47
C GLY A 10 46.49 24.09 -5.08
N GLU A 11 45.57 24.21 -4.12
CA GLU A 11 45.84 24.77 -2.77
C GLU A 11 46.77 23.89 -1.91
N GLU A 12 46.91 22.60 -2.22
CA GLU A 12 47.90 21.69 -1.61
C GLU A 12 49.29 21.77 -2.30
N SER A 13 49.76 22.98 -2.60
CA SER A 13 51.03 23.22 -3.32
C SER A 13 52.30 22.86 -2.52
N SER A 14 52.17 22.35 -1.30
CA SER A 14 53.30 21.95 -0.42
C SER A 14 53.69 20.48 -0.49
N GLU A 15 53.07 19.67 -1.36
CA GLU A 15 53.38 18.25 -1.50
C GLU A 15 54.77 18.01 -2.12
N GLU A 16 55.64 17.25 -1.45
CA GLU A 16 56.97 16.88 -1.97
C GLU A 16 56.83 15.83 -3.07
N LEU A 17 57.13 16.21 -4.32
CA LEU A 17 57.21 15.28 -5.45
C LEU A 17 58.47 14.41 -5.34
N LYS A 18 58.29 13.10 -5.50
CA LYS A 18 59.38 12.10 -5.55
C LYS A 18 59.23 11.24 -6.80
N ASP A 19 60.35 10.75 -7.31
CA ASP A 19 60.40 9.78 -8.41
C ASP A 19 59.56 10.18 -9.63
N VAL A 20 59.89 11.34 -10.22
CA VAL A 20 59.22 11.90 -11.40
C VAL A 20 59.88 11.34 -12.66
N SER A 21 59.13 10.52 -13.38
CA SER A 21 59.50 10.01 -14.70
C SER A 21 59.35 11.11 -15.74
N VAL A 22 60.38 11.34 -16.55
CA VAL A 22 60.38 12.33 -17.63
C VAL A 22 60.65 11.64 -18.96
N PHE A 23 59.72 11.82 -19.89
CA PHE A 23 59.82 11.32 -21.26
C PHE A 23 59.94 12.50 -22.21
N GLN A 24 61.03 12.55 -22.95
CA GLN A 24 61.30 13.60 -23.92
C GLN A 24 61.08 13.10 -25.33
N PHE A 25 60.19 13.77 -26.08
CA PHE A 25 59.92 13.49 -27.49
C PHE A 25 60.46 14.61 -28.38
N SER A 26 61.20 14.24 -29.42
CA SER A 26 61.72 15.16 -30.44
C SER A 26 61.36 14.61 -31.82
N ASP A 27 60.84 15.47 -32.70
CA ASP A 27 60.35 15.07 -34.02
C ASP A 27 59.40 13.86 -33.98
N GLY A 28 58.53 13.82 -32.95
CA GLY A 28 57.53 12.78 -32.73
C GLY A 28 58.08 11.42 -32.24
N ASN A 29 59.38 11.30 -31.96
CA ASN A 29 60.01 10.06 -31.48
C ASN A 29 60.55 10.22 -30.06
N LEU A 30 60.52 9.13 -29.27
CA LEU A 30 61.09 9.12 -27.93
C LEU A 30 62.62 9.32 -28.02
N TYR A 31 63.10 10.44 -27.48
CA TYR A 31 64.51 10.82 -27.48
C TYR A 31 65.22 10.35 -26.21
N LYS A 32 64.60 10.57 -25.04
CA LYS A 32 65.19 10.23 -23.74
C LYS A 32 64.11 9.96 -22.70
N GLU A 33 64.40 9.01 -21.81
CA GLU A 33 63.70 8.81 -20.54
C GLU A 33 64.67 9.10 -19.39
N GLU A 34 64.22 9.80 -18.37
CA GLU A 34 65.01 10.16 -17.19
C GLU A 34 64.13 10.12 -15.95
N GLN A 35 64.70 9.73 -14.81
CA GLN A 35 64.04 9.79 -13.51
C GLN A 35 64.59 10.99 -12.74
N LEU A 36 63.70 11.78 -12.15
CA LEU A 36 64.04 12.93 -11.33
C LEU A 36 63.62 12.72 -9.89
N THR A 37 64.45 13.19 -8.97
CA THR A 37 64.12 13.34 -7.56
C THR A 37 64.21 14.83 -7.23
N PRO A 38 63.10 15.58 -7.30
CA PRO A 38 63.10 17.02 -7.05
C PRO A 38 63.67 17.38 -5.68
N GLY A 39 64.54 18.41 -5.64
CA GLY A 39 65.10 18.96 -4.41
C GLY A 39 64.11 19.86 -3.66
N GLN A 40 64.56 20.50 -2.58
CA GLN A 40 63.74 21.48 -1.84
C GLN A 40 63.19 22.57 -2.78
N GLY A 41 61.88 22.81 -2.73
CA GLY A 41 61.18 23.75 -3.62
C GLY A 41 60.91 23.21 -5.04
N GLY A 42 61.08 21.91 -5.27
CA GLY A 42 60.77 21.25 -6.54
C GLY A 42 61.83 21.43 -7.63
N GLN A 43 63.04 21.88 -7.28
CA GLN A 43 64.09 22.15 -8.27
C GLN A 43 64.73 20.87 -8.82
N SER A 44 65.01 20.84 -10.12
CA SER A 44 65.71 19.73 -10.79
C SER A 44 66.43 20.22 -12.02
N GLU A 45 67.53 19.58 -12.39
CA GLU A 45 68.24 19.87 -13.63
C GLU A 45 68.01 18.76 -14.64
N ILE A 46 67.63 19.14 -15.87
CA ILE A 46 67.48 18.18 -16.97
C ILE A 46 68.18 18.65 -18.23
N SER A 47 68.70 17.67 -18.97
CA SER A 47 69.23 17.90 -20.31
C SER A 47 68.12 17.65 -21.33
N ALA A 48 67.59 18.73 -21.91
CA ALA A 48 66.55 18.69 -22.94
C ALA A 48 67.00 19.44 -24.21
N VAL A 49 66.36 19.09 -25.33
CA VAL A 49 66.64 19.55 -26.70
C VAL A 49 65.59 20.61 -27.04
N SER A 50 66.01 21.72 -27.65
CA SER A 50 65.08 22.76 -28.11
C SER A 50 64.07 22.20 -29.11
N GLY A 51 62.80 22.61 -29.02
CA GLY A 51 61.74 22.08 -29.90
C GLY A 51 61.16 20.73 -29.47
N SER A 52 61.65 20.12 -28.38
CA SER A 52 61.10 18.87 -27.86
C SER A 52 59.90 19.10 -26.92
N ARG A 53 59.05 18.08 -26.77
CA ARG A 53 57.99 18.05 -25.76
C ARG A 53 58.36 17.09 -24.63
N LEU A 54 58.12 17.51 -23.41
CA LEU A 54 58.42 16.77 -22.18
C LEU A 54 57.12 16.33 -21.53
N TYR A 55 57.06 15.06 -21.14
CA TYR A 55 55.97 14.46 -20.39
C TYR A 55 56.49 14.04 -19.04
N PHE A 56 55.82 14.47 -17.98
CA PHE A 56 56.19 14.20 -16.60
C PHE A 56 55.12 13.30 -15.98
N LEU A 57 55.52 12.25 -15.28
CA LEU A 57 54.62 11.32 -14.59
C LEU A 57 55.21 10.91 -13.24
N THR A 58 54.40 10.92 -12.19
CA THR A 58 54.75 10.36 -10.86
C THR A 58 53.55 9.64 -10.27
N GLY A 59 53.79 8.74 -9.31
CA GLY A 59 52.79 7.92 -8.63
C GLY A 59 52.38 6.65 -9.38
N LEU A 60 52.57 6.61 -10.70
CA LEU A 60 52.35 5.43 -11.54
C LEU A 60 53.48 5.22 -12.54
N GLU A 61 53.73 3.96 -12.87
CA GLU A 61 54.70 3.56 -13.90
C GLU A 61 53.98 3.25 -15.21
N ILE A 62 54.63 3.58 -16.33
CA ILE A 62 54.19 3.13 -17.66
C ILE A 62 54.71 1.70 -17.86
N PRO A 63 53.84 0.72 -18.16
CA PRO A 63 54.26 -0.67 -18.35
C PRO A 63 55.40 -0.79 -19.36
N ALA A 64 56.46 -1.52 -19.01
CA ALA A 64 57.68 -1.60 -19.81
C ALA A 64 57.47 -2.13 -21.25
N GLY A 65 56.39 -2.88 -21.50
CA GLY A 65 56.00 -3.37 -22.83
C GLY A 65 55.26 -2.35 -23.71
N GLU A 66 54.82 -1.22 -23.13
CA GLU A 66 54.03 -0.17 -23.80
C GLU A 66 54.83 1.11 -24.02
N LYS A 67 56.16 1.09 -23.83
CA LYS A 67 57.03 2.24 -24.12
C LYS A 67 57.02 2.52 -25.62
N ALA A 68 56.07 3.36 -26.01
CA ALA A 68 55.80 3.77 -27.37
C ALA A 68 57.03 4.39 -28.03
N LYS A 69 57.23 4.09 -29.31
CA LYS A 69 58.33 4.69 -30.10
C LYS A 69 57.95 6.05 -30.63
N SER A 70 56.65 6.28 -30.83
CA SER A 70 56.08 7.55 -31.28
C SER A 70 55.37 8.30 -30.14
N GLU A 71 55.35 9.63 -30.23
CA GLU A 71 54.63 10.50 -29.28
C GLU A 71 53.11 10.24 -29.30
N GLU A 72 52.55 9.92 -30.46
CA GLU A 72 51.13 9.65 -30.62
C GLU A 72 50.70 8.39 -29.86
N GLU A 73 51.43 7.28 -30.02
CA GLU A 73 51.18 6.05 -29.26
C GLU A 73 51.34 6.29 -27.75
N PHE A 74 52.35 7.07 -27.34
CA PHE A 74 52.64 7.37 -25.93
C PHE A 74 51.52 8.15 -25.25
N ARG A 75 50.94 9.15 -25.94
CA ARG A 75 49.82 9.92 -25.41
C ARG A 75 48.56 9.07 -25.22
N ASN A 76 48.43 7.99 -25.97
CA ASN A 76 47.31 7.07 -25.94
C ASN A 76 47.53 5.85 -25.01
N THR A 77 48.63 5.81 -24.26
CA THR A 77 48.87 4.76 -23.25
C THR A 77 47.79 4.80 -22.17
N ILE A 78 47.12 3.67 -21.95
CA ILE A 78 46.08 3.50 -20.94
C ILE A 78 46.70 2.89 -19.70
N ILE A 79 46.37 3.44 -18.53
CA ILE A 79 46.87 2.94 -17.23
C ILE A 79 45.72 2.76 -16.23
N GLY A 80 46.02 2.06 -15.13
CA GLY A 80 45.15 1.97 -13.96
C GLY A 80 44.39 0.65 -13.79
N GLU A 81 44.24 -0.16 -14.85
CA GLU A 81 43.56 -1.45 -14.73
C GLU A 81 44.29 -2.36 -13.71
N GLY A 82 43.52 -2.95 -12.78
CA GLY A 82 44.06 -3.85 -11.77
C GLY A 82 44.85 -3.18 -10.64
N LEU A 83 44.96 -1.86 -10.62
CA LEU A 83 45.71 -1.09 -9.61
C LEU A 83 44.82 -0.47 -8.52
N HIS A 84 43.51 -0.74 -8.56
CA HIS A 84 42.53 -0.15 -7.65
C HIS A 84 42.52 -0.86 -6.30
N ASP A 85 42.80 -0.13 -5.22
CA ASP A 85 42.63 -0.58 -3.83
C ASP A 85 41.45 0.15 -3.20
N ASN A 86 40.23 -0.23 -3.62
CA ASN A 86 38.97 0.43 -3.27
C ASN A 86 38.91 1.95 -3.59
N SER A 87 39.82 2.41 -4.44
CA SER A 87 39.97 3.78 -4.91
C SER A 87 40.89 3.76 -6.13
N ALA A 88 40.77 4.75 -7.02
CA ALA A 88 41.73 4.92 -8.10
C ALA A 88 43.14 5.22 -7.55
N PRO A 89 44.21 4.68 -8.15
CA PRO A 89 45.57 4.98 -7.75
C PRO A 89 45.92 6.45 -8.03
N ASP A 90 46.60 7.08 -7.09
CA ASP A 90 46.99 8.48 -7.18
C ASP A 90 48.19 8.65 -8.13
N PHE A 91 48.13 9.66 -8.99
CA PHE A 91 49.23 10.00 -9.89
C PHE A 91 49.15 11.46 -10.31
N MET A 92 50.27 12.00 -10.77
CA MET A 92 50.30 13.32 -11.37
C MET A 92 51.00 13.32 -12.71
N ALA A 93 50.51 14.14 -13.62
CA ALA A 93 51.08 14.29 -14.95
C ALA A 93 51.21 15.77 -15.34
N ALA A 94 52.20 16.06 -16.19
CA ALA A 94 52.33 17.34 -16.87
C ALA A 94 52.89 17.17 -18.27
N VAL A 95 52.59 18.14 -19.14
CA VAL A 95 53.13 18.25 -20.49
C VAL A 95 53.71 19.63 -20.68
N VAL A 96 54.95 19.72 -21.17
CA VAL A 96 55.66 20.97 -21.40
C VAL A 96 56.27 20.97 -22.78
N GLU A 97 56.01 22.03 -23.55
CA GLU A 97 56.60 22.22 -24.88
C GLU A 97 57.77 23.20 -24.80
N LEU A 98 58.93 22.83 -25.37
CA LEU A 98 60.11 23.68 -25.39
C LEU A 98 60.17 24.45 -26.72
N GLU A 99 60.19 25.78 -26.67
CA GLU A 99 60.21 26.61 -27.87
C GLU A 99 61.43 26.35 -28.79
N SER A 100 61.17 26.27 -30.10
CA SER A 100 62.19 26.18 -31.14
C SER A 100 62.83 27.56 -31.37
N GLY A 101 64.02 27.79 -30.83
CA GLY A 101 64.75 29.06 -31.02
C GLY A 101 65.53 29.55 -29.81
N VAL A 102 65.31 28.96 -28.63
CA VAL A 102 66.17 29.20 -27.47
C VAL A 102 67.51 28.51 -27.72
N VAL A 103 68.43 29.24 -28.34
CA VAL A 103 69.86 28.91 -28.32
C VAL A 103 70.22 28.56 -26.88
N THR A 104 70.79 27.39 -26.70
CA THR A 104 71.37 26.88 -25.45
C THR A 104 72.38 27.88 -24.89
N ARG A 105 71.90 28.95 -24.24
CA ARG A 105 72.62 29.66 -23.21
C ARG A 105 72.27 28.96 -21.91
N SER A 106 73.31 28.54 -21.20
CA SER A 106 73.25 28.01 -19.84
C SER A 106 72.17 28.74 -19.02
N ASN A 107 71.18 27.98 -18.56
CA ASN A 107 70.11 28.35 -17.61
C ASN A 107 68.80 28.93 -18.20
N ALA A 108 68.25 28.32 -19.25
CA ALA A 108 66.81 28.46 -19.51
C ALA A 108 66.02 27.79 -18.37
N GLU A 109 65.06 28.54 -17.80
CA GLU A 109 64.27 28.16 -16.63
C GLU A 109 62.83 27.86 -17.07
N VAL A 110 62.33 26.67 -16.72
CA VAL A 110 60.96 26.25 -17.02
C VAL A 110 60.27 25.81 -15.73
N ASN A 111 59.04 26.28 -15.53
CA ASN A 111 58.17 25.85 -14.44
C ASN A 111 57.26 24.74 -14.95
N VAL A 112 57.22 23.62 -14.22
CA VAL A 112 56.37 22.47 -14.54
C VAL A 112 55.24 22.44 -13.52
N ILE A 113 54.00 22.52 -13.99
CA ILE A 113 52.83 22.42 -13.13
C ILE A 113 52.25 21.01 -13.32
N MET A 114 52.44 20.17 -12.31
CA MET A 114 51.89 18.82 -12.23
C MET A 114 50.42 18.87 -11.82
N LYS A 115 49.55 18.23 -12.59
CA LYS A 115 48.13 18.05 -12.25
C LYS A 115 47.87 16.64 -11.78
N ARG A 116 46.99 16.46 -10.79
CA ARG A 116 46.52 15.14 -10.38
C ARG A 116 45.72 14.49 -11.50
N GLY A 117 45.98 13.21 -11.74
CA GLY A 117 45.30 12.38 -12.73
C GLY A 117 43.94 11.84 -12.28
N VAL A 118 43.58 12.12 -11.02
CA VAL A 118 42.36 11.67 -10.36
C VAL A 118 41.56 12.85 -9.83
N ALA A 119 40.27 12.64 -9.62
CA ALA A 119 39.42 13.44 -8.76
C ALA A 119 39.38 12.87 -7.35
N ARG A 120 39.15 13.71 -6.33
CA ARG A 120 38.95 13.31 -4.94
C ARG A 120 37.48 13.46 -4.55
N ILE A 121 36.91 12.49 -3.83
CA ILE A 121 35.59 12.58 -3.23
C ILE A 121 35.75 12.74 -1.71
N ASP A 122 35.24 13.83 -1.17
CA ASP A 122 35.18 14.10 0.28
C ASP A 122 33.75 13.88 0.78
N LEU A 123 33.55 13.53 2.06
CA LEU A 123 32.23 13.38 2.70
C LEU A 123 32.09 14.38 3.85
N ASN A 124 30.95 15.06 3.92
CA ASN A 124 30.66 16.04 4.96
C ASN A 124 29.21 15.92 5.47
N THR A 125 29.01 15.35 6.66
CA THR A 125 27.68 15.16 7.26
C THR A 125 27.42 16.15 8.41
N THR A 126 28.24 17.19 8.56
CA THR A 126 28.26 18.06 9.74
C THR A 126 27.06 19.00 9.87
N ALA A 127 26.22 19.09 8.84
CA ALA A 127 25.08 20.01 8.85
C ALA A 127 23.96 19.62 9.81
N ASP A 128 23.82 18.33 10.14
CA ASP A 128 22.88 17.86 11.17
C ASP A 128 23.45 16.65 11.90
N SER A 129 23.57 16.75 13.23
CA SER A 129 24.11 15.70 14.09
C SER A 129 23.26 14.42 14.15
N LYS A 130 22.04 14.44 13.60
CA LYS A 130 21.21 13.25 13.45
C LYS A 130 21.61 12.37 12.28
N THR A 131 22.39 12.90 11.34
CA THR A 131 22.84 12.16 10.17
C THR A 131 23.99 11.24 10.55
N GLN A 132 23.81 9.94 10.32
CA GLN A 132 24.83 8.95 10.57
C GLN A 132 25.00 8.04 9.35
N ILE A 133 26.16 8.09 8.71
CA ILE A 133 26.44 7.30 7.50
C ILE A 133 27.13 6.00 7.86
N LYS A 134 26.55 4.89 7.39
CA LYS A 134 27.09 3.55 7.59
C LYS A 134 27.94 3.10 6.41
N GLU A 135 27.58 3.53 5.20
CA GLU A 135 28.21 3.07 3.98
C GLU A 135 28.14 4.09 2.85
N VAL A 136 29.21 4.16 2.05
CA VAL A 136 29.26 4.87 0.76
C VAL A 136 29.66 3.88 -0.33
N ILE A 137 28.91 3.84 -1.43
CA ILE A 137 29.16 3.00 -2.60
C ILE A 137 29.34 3.92 -3.82
N VAL A 138 30.37 3.67 -4.62
CA VAL A 138 30.53 4.28 -5.94
C VAL A 138 30.31 3.20 -6.99
N GLU A 139 29.45 3.46 -7.96
CA GLU A 139 29.16 2.57 -9.09
C GLU A 139 29.49 3.28 -10.41
N ASN A 140 29.93 2.50 -11.39
CA ASN A 140 30.29 2.97 -12.73
C ASN A 140 31.51 3.92 -12.78
N ALA A 141 32.41 3.87 -11.80
CA ALA A 141 33.68 4.62 -11.88
C ALA A 141 34.57 4.05 -13.00
N PRO A 142 35.34 4.86 -13.75
CA PRO A 142 36.25 4.35 -14.77
C PRO A 142 37.34 3.46 -14.16
N ALA A 143 37.61 2.31 -14.78
CA ALA A 143 38.68 1.41 -14.35
C ALA A 143 40.07 1.80 -14.89
N GLU A 144 40.10 2.68 -15.89
CA GLU A 144 41.28 3.01 -16.69
C GLU A 144 41.27 4.51 -17.04
N THR A 145 42.46 5.08 -17.27
CA THR A 145 42.60 6.49 -17.67
C THR A 145 43.78 6.71 -18.63
N LEU A 146 43.76 7.85 -19.32
CA LEU A 146 44.87 8.36 -20.12
C LEU A 146 45.64 9.39 -19.28
N PRO A 147 46.94 9.21 -19.02
CA PRO A 147 47.69 10.11 -18.12
C PRO A 147 47.85 11.53 -18.68
N PHE A 148 47.94 11.68 -20.01
CA PHE A 148 48.31 12.93 -20.68
C PHE A 148 47.22 13.53 -21.58
N LEU A 149 46.07 12.86 -21.69
CA LEU A 149 44.91 13.33 -22.44
C LEU A 149 43.74 13.53 -21.46
N GLU A 150 43.30 14.78 -21.33
CA GLU A 150 42.14 15.18 -20.53
C GLU A 150 40.86 15.11 -21.38
N ASN A 151 39.72 14.85 -20.75
CA ASN A 151 38.39 14.76 -21.37
C ASN A 151 38.28 13.73 -22.52
N VAL A 152 39.18 12.74 -22.53
CA VAL A 152 39.17 11.64 -23.51
C VAL A 152 38.92 10.33 -22.77
N ARG A 153 37.96 9.56 -23.29
CA ARG A 153 37.62 8.26 -22.72
C ARG A 153 38.73 7.25 -23.03
N ALA A 154 39.31 6.67 -21.98
CA ALA A 154 40.27 5.57 -22.13
C ALA A 154 39.59 4.28 -22.62
N SER A 155 38.51 3.85 -21.95
CA SER A 155 37.75 2.66 -22.34
C SER A 155 36.32 2.62 -21.78
N ASP A 156 35.65 1.49 -21.98
CA ASP A 156 34.30 1.22 -21.50
C ASP A 156 34.26 0.55 -20.13
N LYS A 157 35.41 0.09 -19.62
CA LYS A 157 35.52 -0.67 -18.38
C LYS A 157 35.22 0.21 -17.16
N THR A 158 34.49 -0.36 -16.21
CA THR A 158 34.12 0.31 -14.97
C THR A 158 34.47 -0.54 -13.75
N VAL A 159 34.61 0.11 -12.61
CA VAL A 159 34.85 -0.49 -11.30
C VAL A 159 33.89 0.14 -10.29
N SER A 160 33.62 -0.57 -9.19
CA SER A 160 32.84 -0.08 -8.07
C SER A 160 33.69 -0.06 -6.80
N TYR A 161 33.47 0.95 -5.96
CA TYR A 161 34.13 1.09 -4.67
C TYR A 161 33.09 1.04 -3.55
N ARG A 162 33.48 0.57 -2.38
CA ARG A 162 32.62 0.48 -1.20
C ARG A 162 33.39 0.81 0.05
N LYS A 163 32.89 1.75 0.84
CA LYS A 163 33.43 2.09 2.15
C LYS A 163 32.36 1.89 3.21
N GLU A 164 32.58 0.91 4.06
CA GLU A 164 31.79 0.68 5.26
C GLU A 164 32.49 1.32 6.47
N PHE A 165 31.72 2.03 7.29
CA PHE A 165 32.22 2.61 8.52
C PHE A 165 31.98 1.65 9.69
N SER A 166 33.01 1.38 10.48
CA SER A 166 32.93 0.50 11.66
C SER A 166 31.97 1.03 12.73
N SER A 167 31.84 2.36 12.81
CA SER A 167 30.85 3.08 13.60
C SER A 167 30.18 4.08 12.67
N ALA A 168 28.88 4.31 12.84
CA ALA A 168 28.16 5.24 11.98
C ALA A 168 28.82 6.64 12.04
N PHE A 169 29.09 7.21 10.86
CA PHE A 169 29.92 8.39 10.68
C PHE A 169 29.10 9.69 10.69
N ASP A 170 29.51 10.64 11.52
CA ASP A 170 28.87 11.95 11.72
C ASP A 170 29.91 13.10 11.73
N GLY A 171 30.60 13.33 10.62
CA GLY A 171 31.64 14.37 10.55
C GLY A 171 32.06 14.76 9.14
N LYS A 172 33.29 15.28 9.03
CA LYS A 172 33.96 15.53 7.74
C LYS A 172 35.10 14.54 7.55
N GLN A 173 35.17 13.94 6.37
CA GLN A 173 36.25 13.07 5.96
C GLN A 173 36.69 13.41 4.54
N GLU A 174 37.95 13.80 4.42
CA GLU A 174 38.59 14.01 3.12
C GLU A 174 39.07 12.69 2.53
N GLY A 175 39.13 12.62 1.19
CA GLY A 175 39.69 11.48 0.46
C GLY A 175 38.95 10.17 0.72
N VAL A 176 37.61 10.20 0.78
CA VAL A 176 36.78 9.00 0.90
C VAL A 176 37.05 8.05 -0.26
N PHE A 177 37.11 8.59 -1.47
CA PHE A 177 37.52 7.89 -2.69
C PHE A 177 38.34 8.82 -3.59
N ARG A 178 39.14 8.24 -4.47
CA ARG A 178 39.65 8.89 -5.68
C ARG A 178 39.06 8.20 -6.90
N LEU A 179 38.71 8.99 -7.91
CA LEU A 179 38.14 8.51 -9.16
C LEU A 179 39.03 8.93 -10.34
N PHE A 180 39.14 8.10 -11.36
CA PHE A 180 39.64 8.59 -12.65
C PHE A 180 38.61 9.50 -13.31
N GLU A 181 39.09 10.36 -14.21
CA GLU A 181 38.27 11.22 -15.05
C GLU A 181 37.23 10.40 -15.85
N SER A 182 35.99 10.87 -15.90
CA SER A 182 34.87 10.23 -16.56
C SER A 182 34.07 11.23 -17.39
N THR A 183 33.85 10.88 -18.66
CA THR A 183 32.88 11.56 -19.55
C THR A 183 31.47 10.94 -19.46
N ARG A 184 31.28 9.95 -18.58
CA ARG A 184 30.01 9.27 -18.31
C ARG A 184 29.56 9.47 -16.86
N PRO A 185 28.25 9.34 -16.59
CA PRO A 185 27.74 9.41 -15.23
C PRO A 185 28.34 8.35 -14.30
N VAL A 186 28.76 8.79 -13.11
CA VAL A 186 29.19 7.94 -11.99
C VAL A 186 28.16 8.06 -10.88
N ASN A 187 27.65 6.93 -10.39
CA ASN A 187 26.65 6.93 -9.32
C ASN A 187 27.31 6.78 -7.96
N ILE A 188 26.83 7.53 -6.98
CA ILE A 188 27.23 7.44 -5.58
C ILE A 188 26.00 7.15 -4.73
N ILE A 189 26.07 6.12 -3.90
CA ILE A 189 24.97 5.71 -3.01
C ILE A 189 25.46 5.83 -1.57
N LEU A 190 24.73 6.57 -0.75
CA LEU A 190 24.91 6.65 0.69
C LEU A 190 23.85 5.82 1.39
N ARG A 191 24.26 5.06 2.43
CA ARG A 191 23.34 4.37 3.34
C ARG A 191 23.66 4.75 4.78
N GLY A 192 22.62 4.96 5.56
CA GLY A 192 22.76 5.40 6.94
C GLY A 192 21.42 5.62 7.62
N THR A 193 21.42 6.43 8.66
CA THR A 193 20.22 6.86 9.37
C THR A 193 20.16 8.37 9.51
N TYR A 194 18.94 8.87 9.65
CA TYR A 194 18.65 10.20 10.16
C TYR A 194 17.86 10.03 11.47
N GLY A 195 18.54 10.20 12.61
CA GLY A 195 18.05 9.75 13.90
C GLY A 195 17.92 8.22 13.91
N GLU A 196 16.71 7.71 14.14
CA GLU A 196 16.41 6.27 14.11
C GLU A 196 15.86 5.79 12.75
N VAL A 197 15.67 6.70 11.77
CA VAL A 197 15.05 6.35 10.49
C VAL A 197 16.13 6.01 9.47
N PRO A 198 16.11 4.82 8.84
CA PRO A 198 17.07 4.46 7.81
C PRO A 198 16.85 5.28 6.53
N ILE A 199 17.95 5.64 5.87
CA ILE A 199 17.96 6.43 4.63
C ILE A 199 18.91 5.83 3.60
N ARG A 200 18.52 5.94 2.33
CA ARG A 200 19.33 5.65 1.15
C ARG A 200 19.32 6.88 0.24
N LEU A 201 20.49 7.44 -0.06
CA LEU A 201 20.60 8.61 -0.93
C LEU A 201 21.37 8.22 -2.19
N LYS A 202 20.83 8.54 -3.36
CA LYS A 202 21.50 8.33 -4.65
C LYS A 202 21.89 9.68 -5.24
N VAL A 203 23.13 9.75 -5.71
CA VAL A 203 23.75 10.94 -6.31
C VAL A 203 24.38 10.52 -7.63
N GLU A 204 24.29 11.36 -8.65
CA GLU A 204 24.90 11.10 -9.95
C GLU A 204 25.87 12.24 -10.28
N LEU A 205 27.15 11.92 -10.47
CA LEU A 205 28.13 12.84 -11.06
C LEU A 205 28.04 12.66 -12.57
N PRO A 206 27.49 13.60 -13.37
CA PRO A 206 27.30 13.41 -14.81
C PRO A 206 28.63 13.29 -15.56
N VAL A 207 29.64 13.98 -15.06
CA VAL A 207 31.05 13.90 -15.48
C VAL A 207 31.94 13.99 -14.24
N VAL A 208 33.14 13.43 -14.33
CA VAL A 208 34.18 13.52 -13.30
C VAL A 208 35.42 14.08 -13.97
N GLU A 209 35.94 15.20 -13.50
CA GLU A 209 37.14 15.83 -14.03
C GLU A 209 38.32 15.57 -13.08
N ARG A 210 39.47 15.23 -13.64
CA ARG A 210 40.68 15.03 -12.84
C ARG A 210 41.14 16.35 -12.21
N ASN A 211 41.97 16.24 -11.17
CA ASN A 211 42.49 17.38 -10.42
C ASN A 211 41.39 18.25 -9.77
N LYS A 212 40.21 17.65 -9.50
CA LYS A 212 39.11 18.29 -8.77
C LYS A 212 38.77 17.54 -7.49
N VAL A 213 38.26 18.28 -6.52
CA VAL A 213 37.68 17.73 -5.29
C VAL A 213 36.17 17.90 -5.34
N TYR A 214 35.45 16.81 -5.19
CA TYR A 214 33.99 16.78 -5.07
C TYR A 214 33.64 16.49 -3.61
N GLU A 215 33.10 17.48 -2.90
CA GLU A 215 32.57 17.27 -1.55
C GLU A 215 31.11 16.80 -1.62
N LEU A 216 30.85 15.60 -1.12
CA LEU A 216 29.53 15.04 -0.91
C LEU A 216 29.02 15.46 0.46
N ALA A 217 28.16 16.46 0.50
CA ALA A 217 27.55 16.91 1.75
C ALA A 217 26.28 16.10 2.10
N VAL A 218 25.91 16.02 3.40
CA VAL A 218 24.57 15.60 3.88
C VAL A 218 23.89 16.73 4.71
N LEU A 219 22.74 17.30 4.28
CA LEU A 219 22.12 18.59 4.69
C LEU A 219 20.64 18.37 5.03
N ASN A 220 20.12 19.24 5.90
CA ASN A 220 18.71 19.31 6.34
C ASN A 220 18.12 20.70 6.06
N VAL A 221 16.94 20.79 5.41
CA VAL A 221 16.26 22.06 5.08
C VAL A 221 14.82 22.07 5.63
N GLY A 222 14.62 22.61 6.85
CA GLY A 222 13.31 23.04 7.36
C GLY A 222 12.50 22.03 8.19
N ALA A 223 11.15 22.11 8.10
CA ALA A 223 10.18 21.18 8.71
C ALA A 223 9.93 19.94 7.83
N GLU A 224 10.97 19.60 7.09
CA GLU A 224 11.04 18.79 5.89
C GLU A 224 12.36 18.02 6.07
N VAL A 225 12.37 16.70 5.97
CA VAL A 225 13.63 15.98 5.65
C VAL A 225 13.60 15.73 4.15
N THR A 226 13.55 16.83 3.39
CA THR A 226 13.91 16.88 1.97
C THR A 226 15.42 17.09 1.93
N GLY A 227 16.16 16.08 1.49
CA GLY A 227 17.59 16.22 1.22
C GLY A 227 17.79 17.16 0.03
N VAL A 228 18.17 18.42 0.28
CA VAL A 228 18.56 19.38 -0.76
C VAL A 228 19.83 20.08 -0.30
N PHE A 229 20.84 20.06 -1.18
CA PHE A 229 22.19 20.59 -1.02
C PHE A 229 22.38 21.87 -1.83
N GLU A 230 23.08 22.86 -1.26
CA GLU A 230 23.54 24.07 -1.96
C GLU A 230 24.99 24.43 -1.53
N ILE A 231 25.72 25.10 -2.42
CA ILE A 231 27.19 25.17 -2.56
C ILE A 231 27.79 26.52 -2.14
N LYS A 232 29.02 26.56 -1.59
CA LYS A 232 30.06 27.61 -1.82
C LYS A 232 31.51 27.10 -1.59
N PRO A 233 32.56 27.75 -2.17
CA PRO A 233 33.65 27.13 -2.95
C PRO A 233 35.05 27.08 -2.28
N TRP A 234 35.95 26.26 -2.85
CA TRP A 234 37.43 26.43 -2.95
C TRP A 234 37.77 26.21 -4.45
N GLU A 235 38.70 26.95 -5.05
CA GLU A 235 38.68 27.28 -6.51
C GLU A 235 38.42 26.09 -7.47
N GLU A 236 37.29 26.23 -8.21
CA GLU A 236 36.76 25.41 -9.32
C GLU A 236 36.57 23.89 -9.11
N GLY A 237 35.57 23.53 -8.28
CA GLY A 237 34.84 22.26 -8.35
C GLY A 237 33.31 22.46 -8.29
N GLU A 238 32.54 21.62 -8.99
CA GLU A 238 31.07 21.57 -8.89
C GLU A 238 30.65 20.71 -7.68
N THR A 239 29.71 21.19 -6.85
CA THR A 239 29.09 20.35 -5.82
C THR A 239 27.88 19.63 -6.39
N ILE A 240 27.74 18.36 -6.05
CA ILE A 240 26.64 17.54 -6.55
C ILE A 240 25.72 17.13 -5.41
N VAL A 241 24.44 17.39 -5.62
CA VAL A 241 23.34 17.30 -4.65
C VAL A 241 22.70 15.92 -4.72
N GLY A 242 22.85 15.10 -3.69
CA GLY A 242 22.09 13.84 -3.56
C GLY A 242 20.66 14.08 -3.13
N LYS A 243 19.68 13.54 -3.85
CA LYS A 243 18.27 13.59 -3.43
C LYS A 243 17.71 12.17 -3.34
N PRO A 244 16.88 11.85 -2.34
CA PRO A 244 16.00 10.68 -2.43
C PRO A 244 15.15 10.79 -3.69
N ASP A 245 14.76 9.67 -4.29
CA ASP A 245 13.74 9.73 -5.35
C ASP A 245 12.39 10.17 -4.75
N THR A 246 12.03 11.44 -4.95
CA THR A 246 10.80 12.04 -4.43
C THR A 246 9.62 11.93 -5.39
N ASN A 247 9.80 11.34 -6.57
CA ASN A 247 8.82 11.44 -7.66
C ASN A 247 7.80 10.30 -7.71
N GLN A 248 7.70 9.48 -6.66
CA GLN A 248 6.99 8.22 -6.77
C GLN A 248 5.81 8.12 -5.81
N ARG A 249 4.66 7.75 -6.37
CA ARG A 249 3.56 7.14 -5.61
C ARG A 249 4.11 5.99 -4.77
N LEU A 250 3.55 5.77 -3.58
CA LEU A 250 3.96 4.64 -2.74
C LEU A 250 3.28 3.38 -3.27
N LEU A 251 3.91 2.69 -4.22
CA LEU A 251 3.33 1.52 -4.88
C LEU A 251 3.74 0.21 -4.20
N LEU A 252 2.81 -0.72 -4.13
CA LEU A 252 3.08 -2.07 -3.67
C LEU A 252 4.14 -2.74 -4.55
N ASN A 253 5.10 -3.39 -3.91
CA ASN A 253 6.12 -4.17 -4.59
C ASN A 253 5.70 -5.64 -4.66
N ALA A 254 5.49 -6.14 -5.88
CA ALA A 254 5.01 -7.50 -6.10
C ALA A 254 6.00 -8.59 -5.66
N SER A 255 7.31 -8.39 -5.85
CA SER A 255 8.32 -9.39 -5.49
C SER A 255 8.58 -9.48 -3.99
N LYS A 256 8.28 -8.41 -3.24
CA LYS A 256 8.40 -8.34 -1.78
C LYS A 256 7.09 -8.59 -1.04
N SER A 257 5.95 -8.49 -1.72
CA SER A 257 4.65 -8.78 -1.13
C SER A 257 4.33 -10.28 -1.19
N ARG A 258 3.61 -10.77 -0.19
CA ARG A 258 3.07 -12.13 -0.17
C ARG A 258 1.55 -12.06 -0.24
N ILE A 259 1.00 -12.50 -1.36
CA ILE A 259 -0.44 -12.51 -1.62
C ILE A 259 -0.94 -13.96 -1.67
N PRO A 260 -1.88 -14.36 -0.81
CA PRO A 260 -2.46 -15.70 -0.80
C PRO A 260 -3.39 -15.92 -2.00
N GLU A 261 -3.70 -17.19 -2.27
CA GLU A 261 -4.58 -17.58 -3.37
C GLU A 261 -5.99 -16.95 -3.23
N GLY A 262 -6.57 -16.52 -4.35
CA GLY A 262 -7.91 -15.92 -4.40
C GLY A 262 -7.95 -14.41 -4.22
N VAL A 263 -6.91 -13.78 -3.68
CA VAL A 263 -6.78 -12.31 -3.61
C VAL A 263 -6.22 -11.76 -4.92
N LYS A 264 -6.86 -10.75 -5.48
CA LYS A 264 -6.35 -10.03 -6.66
C LYS A 264 -5.73 -8.71 -6.24
N VAL A 265 -4.66 -8.30 -6.91
CA VAL A 265 -3.97 -7.05 -6.60
C VAL A 265 -3.77 -6.23 -7.87
N ASP A 266 -4.20 -4.99 -7.82
CA ASP A 266 -3.83 -3.94 -8.75
C ASP A 266 -2.67 -3.14 -8.14
N TYR A 267 -1.45 -3.45 -8.58
CA TYR A 267 -0.22 -2.82 -8.10
C TYR A 267 -0.04 -1.38 -8.58
N GLU A 268 -0.74 -0.96 -9.64
CA GLU A 268 -0.66 0.42 -10.15
C GLU A 268 -1.54 1.36 -9.32
N ASN A 269 -2.60 0.84 -8.71
CA ASN A 269 -3.55 1.60 -7.92
C ASN A 269 -3.57 1.24 -6.42
N ASN A 270 -2.75 0.28 -5.99
CA ASN A 270 -2.72 -0.27 -4.62
C ASN A 270 -4.07 -0.83 -4.15
N ILE A 271 -4.81 -1.50 -5.03
CA ILE A 271 -6.13 -2.07 -4.71
C ILE A 271 -6.00 -3.57 -4.55
N LEU A 272 -6.49 -4.10 -3.43
CA LEU A 272 -6.63 -5.53 -3.17
C LEU A 272 -8.11 -5.91 -3.22
N GLU A 273 -8.45 -6.94 -3.98
CA GLU A 273 -9.78 -7.56 -3.96
C GLU A 273 -9.70 -8.88 -3.19
N VAL A 274 -10.32 -8.93 -2.01
CA VAL A 274 -10.34 -10.09 -1.13
C VAL A 274 -11.68 -10.82 -1.26
N PRO A 275 -11.69 -12.15 -1.49
CA PRO A 275 -12.92 -12.92 -1.64
C PRO A 275 -13.69 -13.03 -0.31
N ALA A 276 -14.96 -13.43 -0.39
CA ALA A 276 -15.82 -13.61 0.77
C ALA A 276 -15.29 -14.67 1.75
N THR A 277 -14.51 -15.63 1.27
CA THR A 277 -13.84 -16.64 2.09
C THR A 277 -12.75 -16.08 2.99
N GLY A 278 -12.40 -14.80 2.85
CA GLY A 278 -11.31 -14.16 3.58
C GLY A 278 -9.95 -14.50 2.99
N ALA A 279 -8.91 -13.96 3.61
CA ALA A 279 -7.51 -14.19 3.30
C ALA A 279 -6.66 -13.88 4.54
N ASP A 280 -5.83 -14.84 4.93
CA ASP A 280 -4.88 -14.68 6.03
C ASP A 280 -3.44 -14.54 5.50
N ASP A 281 -2.54 -14.08 6.38
CA ASP A 281 -1.09 -13.97 6.12
C ASP A 281 -0.71 -13.16 4.86
N MET A 282 -1.47 -12.12 4.50
CA MET A 282 -1.04 -11.17 3.47
C MET A 282 0.10 -10.32 4.03
N THR A 283 1.18 -10.19 3.28
CA THR A 283 2.26 -9.24 3.58
C THR A 283 2.30 -8.22 2.45
N LEU A 284 2.04 -6.96 2.78
CA LEU A 284 2.05 -5.85 1.83
C LEU A 284 3.35 -5.09 2.01
N ALA A 285 4.17 -5.04 0.95
CA ALA A 285 5.52 -4.50 1.02
C ALA A 285 5.75 -3.40 -0.02
N PHE A 286 6.62 -2.46 0.33
CA PHE A 286 7.03 -1.31 -0.45
C PHE A 286 8.54 -1.23 -0.44
N VAL A 287 9.15 -0.81 -1.55
CA VAL A 287 10.59 -0.61 -1.64
C VAL A 287 10.84 0.84 -2.03
N THR A 288 11.44 1.60 -1.11
CA THR A 288 11.67 3.05 -1.25
C THR A 288 13.02 3.45 -0.69
N ASP A 289 13.47 4.68 -0.93
CA ASP A 289 14.74 5.20 -0.41
C ASP A 289 14.68 5.58 1.09
N THR A 290 13.48 5.68 1.65
CA THR A 290 13.22 5.96 3.08
C THR A 290 12.11 5.05 3.61
N ARG A 291 11.98 4.91 4.93
CA ARG A 291 10.89 4.16 5.57
C ARG A 291 9.51 4.74 5.25
N ILE A 292 8.51 3.89 5.04
CA ILE A 292 7.08 4.24 5.01
C ILE A 292 6.45 3.90 6.36
N ASP A 293 5.55 4.75 6.83
CA ASP A 293 4.76 4.56 8.05
C ASP A 293 3.27 4.48 7.71
N ILE A 294 2.50 3.74 8.52
CA ILE A 294 1.03 3.79 8.50
C ILE A 294 0.59 5.05 9.24
N SER A 295 -0.13 5.95 8.58
CA SER A 295 -0.67 7.15 9.22
C SER A 295 -2.00 6.90 9.92
N SER A 296 -2.88 6.13 9.30
CA SER A 296 -4.20 5.79 9.82
C SER A 296 -4.79 4.60 9.05
N THR A 297 -5.78 3.96 9.66
CA THR A 297 -6.58 2.90 9.04
C THR A 297 -8.05 3.24 9.19
N GLU A 298 -8.79 3.21 8.07
CA GLU A 298 -10.23 3.48 8.03
C GLU A 298 -10.98 2.24 7.55
N GLY A 299 -12.20 2.01 8.05
CA GLY A 299 -13.05 0.90 7.63
C GLY A 299 -12.67 -0.49 8.17
N ALA A 300 -11.54 -0.62 8.88
CA ALA A 300 -11.16 -1.87 9.53
C ALA A 300 -12.11 -2.21 10.69
N GLY A 301 -13.04 -3.14 10.44
CA GLY A 301 -13.91 -3.73 11.47
C GLY A 301 -13.29 -4.95 12.14
N SER A 302 -14.07 -5.66 12.97
CA SER A 302 -13.62 -6.88 13.68
C SER A 302 -13.16 -8.03 12.78
N GLY A 303 -13.48 -7.99 11.48
CA GLY A 303 -13.08 -8.98 10.48
C GLY A 303 -11.78 -8.67 9.75
N THR A 304 -11.10 -7.55 10.04
CA THR A 304 -9.83 -7.20 9.39
C THR A 304 -8.80 -6.81 10.43
N SER A 305 -7.60 -7.37 10.33
CA SER A 305 -6.45 -6.95 11.12
C SER A 305 -5.38 -6.34 10.23
N VAL A 306 -4.80 -5.23 10.69
CA VAL A 306 -3.65 -4.57 10.05
C VAL A 306 -2.54 -4.53 11.09
N GLY A 307 -1.42 -5.18 10.77
CA GLY A 307 -0.25 -5.25 11.63
C GLY A 307 0.56 -3.97 11.64
N ASN A 308 1.53 -3.91 12.54
CA ASN A 308 2.49 -2.81 12.59
C ASN A 308 3.43 -2.85 11.39
N MET A 309 3.96 -1.69 11.03
CA MET A 309 5.00 -1.58 10.01
C MET A 309 6.30 -2.23 10.50
N SER A 310 6.90 -3.03 9.64
CA SER A 310 8.23 -3.62 9.76
C SER A 310 9.15 -3.07 8.68
N VAL A 311 10.44 -2.98 8.97
CA VAL A 311 11.42 -2.34 8.09
C VAL A 311 12.67 -3.20 7.99
N SER A 312 13.20 -3.33 6.78
CA SER A 312 14.51 -3.94 6.54
C SER A 312 15.25 -3.19 5.44
N GLU A 313 16.59 -3.22 5.49
CA GLU A 313 17.46 -2.63 4.48
C GLU A 313 17.93 -3.70 3.50
N GLU A 314 17.73 -3.47 2.21
CA GLU A 314 18.11 -4.39 1.15
C GLU A 314 18.98 -3.70 0.08
N ALA A 315 19.50 -4.49 -0.87
CA ALA A 315 20.32 -3.96 -1.97
C ALA A 315 19.56 -2.91 -2.81
N GLU A 316 18.28 -3.17 -3.08
CA GLU A 316 17.42 -2.39 -3.96
C GLU A 316 16.79 -1.17 -3.28
N GLY A 317 16.76 -1.12 -1.95
CA GLY A 317 16.13 -0.04 -1.18
C GLY A 317 15.77 -0.46 0.24
N ILE A 318 15.00 0.39 0.91
CA ILE A 318 14.41 0.14 2.22
C ILE A 318 13.05 -0.52 2.01
N VAL A 319 12.91 -1.73 2.53
CA VAL A 319 11.66 -2.50 2.45
C VAL A 319 10.82 -2.19 3.67
N SER A 320 9.70 -1.51 3.47
CA SER A 320 8.68 -1.31 4.51
C SER A 320 7.52 -2.27 4.25
N SER A 321 7.12 -3.07 5.23
CA SER A 321 6.03 -4.03 5.06
C SER A 321 5.18 -4.21 6.31
N PHE A 322 3.90 -4.52 6.11
CA PHE A 322 2.97 -4.85 7.19
C PHE A 322 2.08 -6.02 6.79
N ASN A 323 1.57 -6.74 7.80
CA ASN A 323 0.68 -7.86 7.58
C ASN A 323 -0.77 -7.41 7.59
N VAL A 324 -1.61 -8.06 6.78
CA VAL A 324 -3.05 -7.89 6.77
C VAL A 324 -3.71 -9.27 6.84
N SER A 325 -4.76 -9.39 7.64
CA SER A 325 -5.65 -10.55 7.57
C SER A 325 -7.10 -10.12 7.49
N VAL A 326 -7.89 -10.86 6.73
CA VAL A 326 -9.32 -10.66 6.55
C VAL A 326 -10.02 -11.99 6.82
N ALA A 327 -10.81 -12.04 7.88
CA ALA A 327 -11.60 -13.21 8.21
C ALA A 327 -12.68 -13.48 7.15
N ALA A 328 -13.06 -14.74 7.01
CA ALA A 328 -14.19 -15.13 6.16
C ALA A 328 -15.46 -14.35 6.55
N GLN A 329 -16.21 -13.93 5.53
CA GLN A 329 -17.50 -13.30 5.69
C GLN A 329 -18.51 -14.35 6.16
N GLY A 330 -19.19 -14.06 7.26
CA GLY A 330 -20.37 -14.79 7.67
C GLY A 330 -21.55 -14.58 6.71
N SER A 331 -22.63 -15.33 6.89
CA SER A 331 -23.81 -15.24 6.04
C SER A 331 -24.45 -13.85 6.10
N GLY A 332 -24.93 -13.36 4.96
CA GLY A 332 -25.68 -12.10 4.83
C GLY A 332 -24.84 -10.84 4.94
N ARG A 333 -23.53 -10.94 5.20
CA ARG A 333 -22.65 -9.78 5.35
C ARG A 333 -22.41 -9.09 4.01
N LEU A 334 -22.50 -7.77 4.01
CA LEU A 334 -22.20 -6.95 2.83
C LEU A 334 -20.68 -6.82 2.65
N GLY A 335 -20.28 -6.51 1.40
CA GLY A 335 -18.90 -6.16 1.11
C GLY A 335 -18.53 -4.84 1.77
N TYR A 336 -17.25 -4.67 2.08
CA TYR A 336 -16.75 -3.47 2.73
C TYR A 336 -15.34 -3.14 2.24
N THR A 337 -14.91 -1.90 2.48
CA THR A 337 -13.61 -1.38 2.09
C THR A 337 -12.82 -0.96 3.31
N VAL A 338 -11.53 -1.29 3.34
CA VAL A 338 -10.56 -0.80 4.31
C VAL A 338 -9.52 0.05 3.59
N LEU A 339 -9.24 1.24 4.11
CA LEU A 339 -8.19 2.12 3.59
C LEU A 339 -7.04 2.16 4.61
N VAL A 340 -5.85 1.79 4.18
CA VAL A 340 -4.63 1.95 4.97
C VAL A 340 -3.86 3.12 4.40
N HIS A 341 -3.87 4.25 5.11
CA HIS A 341 -3.17 5.45 4.69
C HIS A 341 -1.70 5.35 5.06
N LEU A 342 -0.86 5.67 4.08
CA LEU A 342 0.59 5.55 4.16
C LEU A 342 1.21 6.91 4.00
N LYS A 343 2.31 7.12 4.72
CA LYS A 343 3.14 8.31 4.56
C LYS A 343 4.61 7.93 4.55
N ASN A 344 5.41 8.72 3.87
CA ASN A 344 6.84 8.64 4.04
C ASN A 344 7.25 9.18 5.42
N ALA A 345 8.19 8.51 6.10
CA ALA A 345 8.62 8.92 7.43
C ALA A 345 9.37 10.27 7.44
N LEU A 346 10.02 10.61 6.31
CA LEU A 346 10.92 11.76 6.20
C LEU A 346 10.48 12.79 5.13
N LEU A 347 9.63 12.39 4.18
CA LEU A 347 9.12 13.27 3.13
C LEU A 347 7.71 13.77 3.45
N SER A 348 7.58 15.08 3.68
CA SER A 348 6.27 15.73 3.78
C SER A 348 5.54 15.69 2.43
N GLY A 349 4.22 15.55 2.44
CA GLY A 349 3.40 15.55 1.21
C GLY A 349 3.40 14.22 0.43
N THR A 350 4.23 13.24 0.80
CA THR A 350 4.16 11.89 0.23
C THR A 350 3.14 11.07 0.99
N TYR A 351 1.89 11.11 0.52
CA TYR A 351 0.78 10.34 1.05
C TYR A 351 0.17 9.48 -0.05
N ASP A 352 -0.06 8.22 0.26
CA ASP A 352 -0.82 7.31 -0.60
C ASP A 352 -1.67 6.41 0.30
N TYR A 353 -2.38 5.46 -0.28
CA TYR A 353 -3.13 4.47 0.48
C TYR A 353 -3.10 3.12 -0.22
N VAL A 354 -3.41 2.10 0.56
CA VAL A 354 -3.81 0.79 0.05
C VAL A 354 -5.31 0.64 0.30
N GLU A 355 -6.06 0.30 -0.74
CA GLU A 355 -7.49 0.00 -0.65
C GLU A 355 -7.71 -1.51 -0.65
N ILE A 356 -8.31 -2.04 0.40
CA ILE A 356 -8.66 -3.46 0.51
C ILE A 356 -10.19 -3.58 0.39
N ARG A 357 -10.65 -4.12 -0.74
CA ARG A 357 -12.07 -4.35 -1.04
C ARG A 357 -12.42 -5.80 -0.72
N VAL A 358 -13.23 -6.01 0.30
CA VAL A 358 -13.70 -7.34 0.71
C VAL A 358 -15.06 -7.59 0.07
N ALA A 359 -15.17 -8.71 -0.65
CA ALA A 359 -16.42 -9.11 -1.30
C ALA A 359 -17.55 -9.37 -0.27
N PRO A 360 -18.83 -9.18 -0.66
CA PRO A 360 -19.97 -9.60 0.14
C PRO A 360 -19.97 -11.12 0.34
N SER A 361 -20.67 -11.59 1.38
CA SER A 361 -20.94 -13.01 1.59
C SER A 361 -21.54 -13.67 0.34
N ASP A 362 -21.16 -14.93 0.09
CA ASP A 362 -21.73 -15.78 -0.95
C ASP A 362 -23.20 -16.12 -0.67
N LYS A 363 -23.63 -16.03 0.58
CA LYS A 363 -25.02 -16.22 1.03
C LYS A 363 -25.63 -14.89 1.41
N GLN A 364 -26.40 -14.28 0.52
CA GLN A 364 -27.12 -13.04 0.82
C GLN A 364 -28.54 -13.31 1.32
N ILE A 365 -29.11 -12.36 2.07
CA ILE A 365 -30.53 -12.41 2.43
C ILE A 365 -31.34 -12.36 1.14
N GLU A 366 -32.14 -13.40 0.92
CA GLU A 366 -33.01 -13.48 -0.25
C GLU A 366 -34.10 -12.40 -0.17
N THR A 367 -34.32 -11.67 -1.27
CA THR A 367 -35.27 -10.56 -1.32
C THR A 367 -36.24 -10.67 -2.49
N VAL A 368 -37.43 -10.09 -2.31
CA VAL A 368 -38.48 -10.05 -3.32
C VAL A 368 -38.93 -8.61 -3.48
N GLU A 369 -38.81 -8.08 -4.70
CA GLU A 369 -39.40 -6.79 -5.06
C GLU A 369 -40.85 -7.00 -5.51
N ILE A 370 -41.80 -6.47 -4.75
CA ILE A 370 -43.24 -6.57 -5.01
C ILE A 370 -43.99 -5.40 -4.36
N ALA A 371 -45.04 -4.92 -5.02
CA ALA A 371 -45.86 -3.79 -4.55
C ALA A 371 -45.04 -2.52 -4.24
N GLY A 372 -43.98 -2.30 -5.04
CA GLY A 372 -43.11 -1.12 -4.99
C GLY A 372 -42.06 -1.10 -3.89
N ASN A 373 -41.81 -2.24 -3.21
CA ASN A 373 -40.83 -2.34 -2.13
C ASN A 373 -40.00 -3.62 -2.25
N VAL A 374 -38.79 -3.61 -1.68
CA VAL A 374 -37.90 -4.78 -1.61
C VAL A 374 -38.02 -5.43 -0.23
N TRP A 375 -38.64 -6.60 -0.19
CA TRP A 375 -38.96 -7.36 1.03
C TRP A 375 -37.96 -8.47 1.27
N MET A 376 -37.70 -8.83 2.52
CA MET A 376 -37.07 -10.12 2.84
C MET A 376 -37.99 -11.28 2.43
N ALA A 377 -37.44 -12.32 1.81
CA ALA A 377 -38.19 -13.51 1.42
C ALA A 377 -38.65 -14.37 2.61
N PHE A 378 -38.05 -14.18 3.78
CA PHE A 378 -38.41 -14.85 5.04
C PHE A 378 -38.79 -13.88 6.17
N ASN A 379 -39.56 -14.35 7.14
CA ASN A 379 -39.81 -13.61 8.37
C ASN A 379 -38.49 -13.49 9.15
N ALA A 380 -38.29 -12.35 9.80
CA ALA A 380 -37.08 -12.10 10.59
C ALA A 380 -36.95 -13.11 11.73
N ARG A 381 -35.71 -13.46 12.04
CA ARG A 381 -35.36 -14.29 13.19
C ARG A 381 -34.68 -13.49 14.29
N SER A 382 -33.72 -12.65 13.98
CA SER A 382 -33.15 -11.67 14.90
C SER A 382 -32.56 -10.49 14.12
N ARG A 383 -31.84 -9.59 14.79
CA ARG A 383 -31.01 -8.59 14.10
C ARG A 383 -29.72 -9.18 13.51
N ASP A 384 -29.31 -10.34 13.99
CA ASP A 384 -28.03 -10.93 13.63
C ASP A 384 -28.17 -11.64 12.28
N LEU A 385 -27.21 -11.40 11.39
CA LEU A 385 -27.25 -11.92 10.03
C LEU A 385 -27.16 -13.46 10.02
N GLU A 386 -26.32 -14.06 10.88
CA GLU A 386 -26.17 -15.52 10.97
C GLU A 386 -27.44 -16.25 11.42
N ASP A 387 -28.32 -15.57 12.15
CA ASP A 387 -29.58 -16.13 12.63
C ASP A 387 -30.69 -16.10 11.56
N GLN A 388 -30.48 -15.37 10.46
CA GLN A 388 -31.49 -15.28 9.40
C GLN A 388 -31.64 -16.59 8.64
N ILE A 389 -32.74 -16.66 7.90
CA ILE A 389 -33.05 -17.80 7.05
C ILE A 389 -32.50 -17.50 5.66
N TYR A 390 -31.68 -18.41 5.15
CA TYR A 390 -31.07 -18.35 3.82
C TYR A 390 -31.58 -19.51 2.97
N PRO A 391 -31.73 -19.31 1.64
CA PRO A 391 -32.00 -20.41 0.72
C PRO A 391 -30.98 -21.55 0.89
N LEU A 392 -31.48 -22.78 0.88
CA LEU A 392 -30.63 -23.96 0.77
C LEU A 392 -30.15 -24.09 -0.67
N ASP A 393 -28.94 -24.61 -0.89
CA ASP A 393 -28.37 -24.78 -2.23
C ASP A 393 -29.33 -25.58 -3.13
N GLY A 394 -29.70 -24.98 -4.26
CA GLY A 394 -30.63 -25.57 -5.22
C GLY A 394 -32.11 -25.57 -4.82
N ALA A 395 -32.48 -25.01 -3.67
CA ALA A 395 -33.87 -24.85 -3.24
C ALA A 395 -34.39 -23.44 -3.50
N THR A 396 -35.62 -23.33 -3.99
CA THR A 396 -36.32 -22.03 -4.05
C THR A 396 -36.90 -21.64 -2.70
N VAL A 397 -37.27 -20.36 -2.52
CA VAL A 397 -38.01 -19.90 -1.32
C VAL A 397 -39.30 -20.71 -1.11
N GLU A 398 -39.99 -21.05 -2.20
CA GLU A 398 -41.20 -21.86 -2.15
C GLU A 398 -40.90 -23.31 -1.75
N ASP A 399 -39.82 -23.92 -2.25
CA ASP A 399 -39.39 -25.25 -1.81
C ASP A 399 -39.16 -25.29 -0.30
N MET A 400 -38.58 -24.22 0.27
CA MET A 400 -38.33 -24.14 1.72
C MET A 400 -39.64 -24.08 2.51
N TYR A 401 -40.60 -23.24 2.12
CA TYR A 401 -41.92 -23.21 2.78
C TYR A 401 -42.71 -24.50 2.54
N HIS A 402 -42.57 -25.14 1.38
CA HIS A 402 -43.27 -26.38 1.08
C HIS A 402 -42.68 -27.58 1.83
N LYS A 403 -41.35 -27.74 1.87
CA LYS A 403 -40.69 -28.96 2.38
C LYS A 403 -40.07 -28.81 3.77
N SER A 404 -39.82 -27.59 4.22
CA SER A 404 -39.09 -27.28 5.46
C SER A 404 -39.75 -26.13 6.23
N TRP A 405 -41.08 -26.10 6.25
CA TRP A 405 -41.87 -24.98 6.75
C TRP A 405 -41.48 -24.53 8.16
N ILE A 406 -41.31 -25.48 9.09
CA ILE A 406 -40.99 -25.16 10.50
C ILE A 406 -39.63 -24.49 10.68
N ASN A 407 -38.66 -24.80 9.82
CA ASN A 407 -37.35 -24.16 9.82
C ASN A 407 -37.37 -22.79 9.11
N THR A 408 -38.46 -22.50 8.39
CA THR A 408 -38.60 -21.34 7.50
C THR A 408 -39.59 -20.28 8.03
N VAL A 409 -40.41 -20.65 9.02
CA VAL A 409 -41.52 -19.82 9.54
C VAL A 409 -41.10 -18.48 10.18
N GLY A 410 -39.84 -18.41 10.66
CA GLY A 410 -39.27 -17.25 11.35
C GLY A 410 -39.74 -17.08 12.80
N GLY A 411 -39.49 -15.90 13.35
CA GLY A 411 -39.77 -15.57 14.76
C GLY A 411 -41.10 -14.86 15.01
N LEU A 412 -41.51 -14.82 16.28
CA LEU A 412 -42.50 -13.86 16.78
C LEU A 412 -41.82 -12.80 17.65
N PHE A 413 -42.31 -11.58 17.62
CA PHE A 413 -41.79 -10.45 18.37
C PHE A 413 -42.91 -9.71 19.09
N GLN A 414 -42.55 -9.06 20.18
CA GLN A 414 -43.39 -8.04 20.81
C GLN A 414 -43.07 -6.69 20.19
N PHE A 415 -44.08 -5.82 20.12
CA PHE A 415 -43.92 -4.53 19.45
C PHE A 415 -42.88 -3.65 20.15
N GLY A 416 -41.97 -3.09 19.37
CA GLY A 416 -40.86 -2.27 19.88
C GLY A 416 -39.77 -3.03 20.63
N ARG A 417 -39.70 -4.37 20.50
CA ARG A 417 -38.68 -5.20 21.16
C ARG A 417 -37.83 -5.97 20.16
N LEU A 418 -36.65 -6.37 20.62
CA LEU A 418 -35.60 -6.93 19.78
C LEU A 418 -35.61 -8.47 19.77
N TYR A 419 -35.86 -9.11 20.91
CA TYR A 419 -35.65 -10.55 21.03
C TYR A 419 -36.81 -11.36 20.46
N MET A 420 -36.41 -12.40 19.74
CA MET A 420 -37.29 -13.40 19.16
C MET A 420 -37.93 -14.28 20.24
N TYR A 421 -39.21 -14.54 20.04
CA TYR A 421 -39.93 -15.63 20.67
C TYR A 421 -40.12 -16.74 19.64
N VAL A 422 -39.64 -17.94 19.98
CA VAL A 422 -39.84 -19.14 19.17
C VAL A 422 -41.35 -19.43 19.13
N PRO A 423 -41.97 -19.51 17.93
CA PRO A 423 -43.42 -19.54 17.81
C PRO A 423 -44.09 -20.67 18.62
N TRP A 424 -43.43 -21.83 18.75
CA TRP A 424 -43.96 -23.00 19.44
C TRP A 424 -43.50 -23.16 20.91
N GLN A 425 -42.87 -22.16 21.52
CA GLN A 425 -42.43 -22.21 22.92
C GLN A 425 -43.29 -21.33 23.83
N GLY A 426 -43.56 -21.80 25.05
CA GLY A 426 -44.17 -20.98 26.10
C GLY A 426 -43.09 -20.26 26.90
N TYR A 427 -43.39 -19.05 27.37
CA TYR A 427 -42.43 -18.23 28.11
C TYR A 427 -43.02 -17.78 29.45
N ASN A 428 -42.19 -17.73 30.50
CA ASN A 428 -42.56 -17.24 31.82
C ASN A 428 -41.37 -16.47 32.46
N PRO A 429 -41.49 -15.16 32.72
CA PRO A 429 -42.61 -14.30 32.35
C PRO A 429 -42.70 -14.13 30.82
N SER A 430 -43.92 -14.14 30.29
CA SER A 430 -44.21 -14.00 28.85
C SER A 430 -44.14 -12.56 28.36
N ASN A 431 -44.37 -11.60 29.25
CA ASN A 431 -44.61 -10.22 28.86
C ASN A 431 -43.35 -9.36 28.74
N ASN A 432 -42.15 -9.89 29.02
CA ASN A 432 -40.85 -9.24 28.77
C ASN A 432 -39.66 -10.21 28.97
N LEU A 433 -39.43 -11.10 28.01
CA LEU A 433 -38.29 -12.02 28.06
C LEU A 433 -36.98 -11.25 28.16
N GLY A 434 -36.18 -11.54 29.19
CA GLY A 434 -34.88 -10.89 29.39
C GLY A 434 -34.95 -9.42 29.79
N ASN A 435 -36.11 -8.94 30.26
CA ASN A 435 -36.32 -7.56 30.71
C ASN A 435 -35.86 -6.49 29.70
N GLN A 436 -36.29 -6.64 28.44
CA GLN A 436 -35.94 -5.74 27.35
C GLN A 436 -36.55 -4.35 27.53
N THR A 437 -35.76 -3.34 27.14
CA THR A 437 -36.25 -1.99 26.89
C THR A 437 -37.08 -2.00 25.60
N ALA A 438 -38.22 -1.31 25.62
CA ALA A 438 -39.06 -1.16 24.43
C ALA A 438 -38.78 0.17 23.73
N ASP A 439 -38.68 0.13 22.41
CA ASP A 439 -38.60 1.28 21.52
C ASP A 439 -39.81 1.23 20.58
N ALA A 440 -40.88 1.94 20.92
CA ALA A 440 -42.21 1.75 20.33
C ALA A 440 -42.77 3.04 19.72
N PRO A 441 -42.74 3.22 18.38
CA PRO A 441 -42.34 2.25 17.35
C PRO A 441 -40.82 2.01 17.28
N TRP A 442 -40.36 1.02 16.51
CA TRP A 442 -38.94 0.74 16.33
C TRP A 442 -38.28 1.90 15.56
N VAL A 443 -37.62 2.80 16.27
CA VAL A 443 -36.95 3.99 15.72
C VAL A 443 -35.44 3.81 15.70
N ASN A 444 -34.88 3.20 16.74
CA ASN A 444 -33.46 3.01 16.94
C ASN A 444 -33.02 1.63 16.45
N ASP A 445 -31.94 1.60 15.66
CA ASP A 445 -31.35 0.35 15.14
C ASP A 445 -30.92 -0.62 16.26
N THR A 446 -30.67 -0.12 17.47
CA THR A 446 -30.33 -0.95 18.65
C THR A 446 -31.48 -1.86 19.10
N HIS A 447 -32.73 -1.54 18.78
CA HIS A 447 -33.92 -2.30 19.17
C HIS A 447 -34.61 -2.99 17.98
N MET A 448 -34.11 -2.77 16.77
CA MET A 448 -34.65 -3.27 15.51
C MET A 448 -34.43 -4.79 15.36
N PRO A 449 -35.48 -5.61 15.21
CA PRO A 449 -35.34 -7.06 14.99
C PRO A 449 -35.04 -7.43 13.54
N CYS A 450 -34.96 -6.44 12.64
CA CYS A 450 -34.49 -6.63 11.29
C CYS A 450 -32.96 -6.56 11.24
N PRO A 451 -32.32 -7.35 10.35
CA PRO A 451 -30.88 -7.28 10.15
C PRO A 451 -30.42 -5.94 9.59
N GLU A 452 -29.12 -5.67 9.67
CA GLU A 452 -28.49 -4.47 9.10
C GLU A 452 -28.90 -4.26 7.62
N GLY A 453 -29.22 -3.01 7.27
CA GLY A 453 -29.74 -2.65 5.94
C GLY A 453 -31.26 -2.87 5.76
N TYR A 454 -31.96 -3.40 6.76
CA TYR A 454 -33.40 -3.63 6.73
C TYR A 454 -34.14 -2.94 7.89
N ARG A 455 -35.46 -2.75 7.74
CA ARG A 455 -36.34 -2.15 8.74
C ARG A 455 -37.74 -2.77 8.74
N ILE A 456 -38.51 -2.48 9.78
CA ILE A 456 -39.94 -2.83 9.82
C ILE A 456 -40.70 -2.00 8.77
N PRO A 457 -41.64 -2.59 8.01
CA PRO A 457 -42.44 -1.88 7.04
C PRO A 457 -43.45 -0.95 7.72
N THR A 458 -43.68 0.20 7.11
CA THR A 458 -44.73 1.14 7.47
C THR A 458 -46.12 0.56 7.18
N GLY A 459 -47.15 1.18 7.75
CA GLY A 459 -48.53 0.81 7.46
C GLY A 459 -48.92 0.97 5.98
N ASN A 460 -48.32 1.94 5.28
CA ASN A 460 -48.56 2.20 3.85
C ASN A 460 -47.92 1.14 2.94
N GLU A 461 -46.70 0.70 3.26
CA GLU A 461 -46.03 -0.38 2.51
C GLU A 461 -46.81 -1.68 2.64
N TRP A 462 -47.31 -1.99 3.84
CA TRP A 462 -48.24 -3.10 4.02
C TRP A 462 -49.57 -2.89 3.31
N GLN A 463 -50.19 -1.70 3.38
CA GLN A 463 -51.45 -1.43 2.67
C GLN A 463 -51.30 -1.59 1.15
N SER A 464 -50.13 -1.26 0.61
CA SER A 464 -49.82 -1.44 -0.80
C SER A 464 -49.85 -2.92 -1.19
N LEU A 465 -49.21 -3.80 -0.40
CA LEU A 465 -49.16 -5.24 -0.69
C LEU A 465 -50.42 -6.00 -0.24
N LEU A 466 -50.96 -5.64 0.92
CA LEU A 466 -52.06 -6.31 1.63
C LEU A 466 -53.19 -5.30 1.90
N PRO A 467 -53.98 -4.89 0.90
CA PRO A 467 -55.07 -3.94 1.12
C PRO A 467 -56.07 -4.48 2.14
N ALA A 468 -56.42 -3.68 3.14
CA ALA A 468 -57.49 -4.03 4.08
C ALA A 468 -58.81 -4.30 3.33
N ASP A 469 -59.61 -5.22 3.88
CA ASP A 469 -60.90 -5.67 3.35
C ASP A 469 -60.84 -6.44 2.02
N GLN A 470 -59.63 -6.76 1.53
CA GLN A 470 -59.43 -7.63 0.37
C GLN A 470 -59.66 -9.10 0.74
N GLU A 471 -60.50 -9.81 -0.02
CA GLU A 471 -60.64 -11.26 0.10
C GLU A 471 -59.46 -11.99 -0.58
N ILE A 472 -58.92 -12.99 0.10
CA ILE A 472 -57.86 -13.88 -0.40
C ILE A 472 -58.19 -15.35 -0.05
N PRO A 473 -57.82 -16.33 -0.88
CA PRO A 473 -57.20 -16.25 -2.20
C PRO A 473 -58.02 -15.44 -3.21
N GLY A 474 -57.34 -14.78 -4.15
CA GLY A 474 -58.00 -13.86 -5.08
C GLY A 474 -57.00 -13.00 -5.86
N ARG A 475 -57.53 -12.07 -6.66
CA ARG A 475 -56.75 -11.13 -7.47
C ARG A 475 -57.12 -9.70 -7.11
N TYR A 476 -56.13 -8.83 -6.98
CA TYR A 476 -56.34 -7.42 -6.66
C TYR A 476 -55.21 -6.54 -7.18
N LYS A 477 -55.40 -5.23 -7.06
CA LYS A 477 -54.38 -4.24 -7.38
C LYS A 477 -53.65 -3.80 -6.12
N ALA A 478 -52.33 -3.91 -6.13
CA ALA A 478 -51.48 -3.34 -5.11
C ALA A 478 -51.55 -1.80 -5.14
N GLY A 479 -51.09 -1.15 -4.08
CA GLY A 479 -51.10 0.31 -3.96
C GLY A 479 -50.32 1.03 -5.05
N ASN A 480 -49.30 0.38 -5.63
CA ASN A 480 -48.53 0.89 -6.77
C ASN A 480 -49.12 0.52 -8.15
N GLY A 481 -50.27 -0.17 -8.20
CA GLY A 481 -50.94 -0.57 -9.43
C GLY A 481 -50.59 -1.97 -9.95
N GLU A 482 -49.64 -2.68 -9.33
CA GLU A 482 -49.29 -4.06 -9.70
C GLU A 482 -50.49 -5.00 -9.54
N THR A 483 -50.64 -5.96 -10.46
CA THR A 483 -51.63 -7.04 -10.32
C THR A 483 -51.09 -8.15 -9.42
N ILE A 484 -51.73 -8.37 -8.28
CA ILE A 484 -51.34 -9.41 -7.33
C ILE A 484 -52.34 -10.56 -7.36
N ALA A 485 -51.84 -11.78 -7.55
CA ALA A 485 -52.56 -13.03 -7.35
C ALA A 485 -52.15 -13.67 -6.01
N ALA A 486 -53.09 -13.74 -5.07
CA ALA A 486 -52.92 -14.41 -3.78
C ALA A 486 -53.48 -15.82 -3.82
N THR A 487 -52.68 -16.81 -3.41
CA THR A 487 -53.05 -18.23 -3.39
C THR A 487 -52.68 -18.87 -2.05
N LEU A 488 -53.56 -19.73 -1.51
CA LEU A 488 -53.31 -20.48 -0.27
C LEU A 488 -52.73 -21.85 -0.62
N HIS A 489 -51.68 -22.24 0.09
CA HIS A 489 -50.95 -23.49 -0.14
C HIS A 489 -50.74 -24.25 1.17
N ILE A 490 -50.55 -25.56 1.04
CA ILE A 490 -50.24 -26.50 2.13
C ILE A 490 -48.82 -27.04 1.91
N GLY A 491 -47.96 -26.91 2.91
CA GLY A 491 -46.66 -27.59 2.92
C GLY A 491 -46.76 -29.09 3.15
N GLU A 492 -45.71 -29.82 2.78
CA GLU A 492 -45.61 -31.26 2.83
C GLU A 492 -45.51 -31.81 4.25
N GLY A 493 -46.32 -32.83 4.55
CA GLY A 493 -46.30 -33.54 5.83
C GLY A 493 -47.10 -32.87 6.95
N THR A 494 -47.12 -33.53 8.10
CA THR A 494 -47.80 -33.05 9.30
C THR A 494 -46.86 -32.19 10.13
N LEU A 495 -47.32 -31.01 10.59
CA LEU A 495 -46.51 -30.16 11.46
C LEU A 495 -46.37 -30.79 12.85
N ILE A 496 -45.12 -31.08 13.25
CA ILE A 496 -44.75 -31.48 14.60
C ILE A 496 -43.55 -30.64 15.03
N THR A 497 -43.68 -29.88 16.12
CA THR A 497 -42.59 -29.01 16.57
C THR A 497 -41.53 -29.78 17.39
N PRO A 498 -40.23 -29.46 17.25
CA PRO A 498 -39.14 -30.25 17.83
C PRO A 498 -39.13 -30.38 19.36
N SER A 499 -39.73 -29.42 20.10
CA SER A 499 -39.54 -29.30 21.56
C SER A 499 -40.82 -29.25 22.41
N SER A 500 -41.99 -29.05 21.79
CA SER A 500 -43.24 -28.79 22.53
C SER A 500 -44.41 -29.65 22.10
N GLY A 501 -44.25 -30.47 21.05
CA GLY A 501 -45.32 -31.31 20.51
C GLY A 501 -46.52 -30.53 19.98
N VAL A 502 -46.35 -29.22 19.71
CA VAL A 502 -47.41 -28.40 19.12
C VAL A 502 -47.60 -28.86 17.69
N THR A 503 -48.86 -29.15 17.34
CA THR A 503 -49.27 -29.59 16.00
C THR A 503 -50.09 -28.51 15.30
N GLY A 504 -50.26 -28.66 13.99
CA GLY A 504 -51.04 -27.75 13.15
C GLY A 504 -50.93 -28.11 11.67
N THR A 505 -51.24 -27.17 10.79
CA THR A 505 -51.04 -27.31 9.34
C THR A 505 -49.98 -26.33 8.85
N GLN A 506 -49.21 -26.72 7.85
CA GLN A 506 -48.11 -25.96 7.27
C GLN A 506 -48.61 -25.02 6.18
N HIS A 507 -49.62 -24.19 6.48
CA HIS A 507 -50.19 -23.27 5.49
C HIS A 507 -49.30 -22.05 5.25
N TYR A 508 -49.32 -21.57 4.01
CA TYR A 508 -48.76 -20.28 3.64
C TYR A 508 -49.56 -19.66 2.50
N VAL A 509 -49.52 -18.33 2.40
CA VAL A 509 -50.11 -17.59 1.30
C VAL A 509 -48.99 -17.10 0.39
N LYS A 510 -49.12 -17.37 -0.91
CA LYS A 510 -48.21 -16.89 -1.94
C LYS A 510 -48.86 -15.72 -2.68
N PHE A 511 -48.21 -14.56 -2.62
CA PHE A 511 -48.60 -13.34 -3.32
C PHE A 511 -47.70 -13.16 -4.53
N THR A 512 -48.24 -13.40 -5.73
CA THR A 512 -47.49 -13.32 -6.99
C THR A 512 -47.85 -12.03 -7.71
N SER A 513 -46.86 -11.21 -8.01
CA SER A 513 -47.02 -10.11 -8.97
C SER A 513 -47.07 -10.71 -10.36
N GLU A 514 -48.21 -10.59 -11.03
CA GLU A 514 -48.36 -11.14 -12.39
C GLU A 514 -47.63 -10.30 -13.43
N ASP A 515 -47.36 -9.05 -13.09
CA ASP A 515 -46.66 -8.11 -13.95
C ASP A 515 -45.15 -8.44 -13.98
N THR A 516 -44.60 -9.03 -12.90
CA THR A 516 -43.16 -9.35 -12.79
C THR A 516 -42.86 -10.85 -12.65
N GLY A 517 -43.86 -11.68 -12.34
CA GLY A 517 -43.71 -13.09 -11.99
C GLY A 517 -43.13 -13.34 -10.58
N ARG A 518 -42.75 -12.30 -9.84
CA ARG A 518 -42.10 -12.43 -8.51
C ARG A 518 -43.14 -12.74 -7.44
N SER A 519 -42.75 -13.53 -6.44
CA SER A 519 -43.66 -14.03 -5.41
C SER A 519 -43.14 -13.79 -4.00
N LEU A 520 -43.94 -13.19 -3.13
CA LEU A 520 -43.68 -13.14 -1.70
C LEU A 520 -44.55 -14.18 -0.97
N ILE A 521 -43.94 -14.95 -0.07
CA ILE A 521 -44.64 -15.98 0.71
C ILE A 521 -44.74 -15.54 2.18
N ILE A 522 -45.98 -15.57 2.69
CA ILE A 522 -46.29 -15.30 4.10
C ILE A 522 -46.80 -16.60 4.74
N PRO A 523 -46.03 -17.20 5.68
CA PRO A 523 -46.49 -18.39 6.38
C PRO A 523 -47.63 -18.03 7.34
N LEU A 524 -48.61 -18.92 7.51
CA LEU A 524 -49.61 -18.82 8.57
C LEU A 524 -48.99 -19.27 9.91
N ALA A 525 -48.01 -18.48 10.37
CA ALA A 525 -47.20 -18.71 11.57
C ALA A 525 -47.97 -18.58 12.89
N GLY A 526 -49.18 -18.04 12.84
CA GLY A 526 -49.98 -17.75 14.02
C GLY A 526 -49.55 -16.49 14.77
N SER A 527 -50.03 -16.38 16.00
CA SER A 527 -49.73 -15.28 16.93
C SER A 527 -50.07 -15.71 18.35
N LYS A 528 -49.60 -14.99 19.36
CA LYS A 528 -50.02 -15.18 20.75
C LYS A 528 -50.54 -13.88 21.35
N GLY A 529 -51.51 -14.00 22.25
CA GLY A 529 -52.09 -12.86 22.97
C GLY A 529 -51.09 -12.20 23.91
N ASP A 530 -51.48 -11.05 24.46
CA ASP A 530 -50.67 -10.33 25.44
C ASP A 530 -50.41 -11.20 26.67
N LYS A 531 -49.16 -11.22 27.13
CA LYS A 531 -48.74 -11.99 28.32
C LYS A 531 -49.09 -13.49 28.23
N SER A 532 -49.28 -14.03 27.04
CA SER A 532 -49.59 -15.45 26.87
C SER A 532 -48.39 -16.34 27.22
N SER A 533 -48.58 -17.31 28.11
CA SER A 533 -47.64 -18.40 28.37
C SER A 533 -47.86 -19.61 27.45
N SER A 534 -48.83 -19.53 26.53
CA SER A 534 -49.15 -20.61 25.59
C SER A 534 -47.96 -20.94 24.70
N ASN A 535 -47.72 -22.24 24.50
CA ASN A 535 -46.77 -22.72 23.50
C ASN A 535 -47.38 -22.78 22.10
N ASN A 536 -48.71 -22.74 21.95
CA ASN A 536 -49.39 -22.89 20.66
C ASN A 536 -49.79 -21.52 20.07
N PRO A 537 -49.24 -21.13 18.90
CA PRO A 537 -49.59 -19.88 18.22
C PRO A 537 -50.76 -20.02 17.24
N ALA A 538 -51.39 -21.20 17.15
CA ALA A 538 -52.40 -21.57 16.14
C ALA A 538 -51.83 -21.63 14.70
N PHE A 539 -50.81 -22.46 14.49
CA PHE A 539 -50.22 -22.70 13.18
C PHE A 539 -51.25 -23.11 12.13
N GLY A 540 -51.10 -22.55 10.93
CA GLY A 540 -51.93 -22.86 9.79
C GLY A 540 -53.29 -22.16 9.79
N LYS A 541 -53.65 -21.45 10.87
CA LYS A 541 -54.94 -20.75 10.99
C LYS A 541 -54.86 -19.28 10.64
N ARG A 542 -53.74 -18.61 10.90
CA ARG A 542 -53.62 -17.17 10.66
C ARG A 542 -52.17 -16.74 10.47
N ALA A 543 -51.98 -15.61 9.81
CA ALA A 543 -50.74 -14.83 9.89
C ALA A 543 -51.05 -13.49 10.56
N VAL A 544 -50.16 -13.05 11.44
CA VAL A 544 -50.22 -11.71 12.05
C VAL A 544 -48.86 -11.05 11.88
N LEU A 545 -48.85 -9.87 11.27
CA LEU A 545 -47.65 -9.17 10.86
C LEU A 545 -47.61 -7.78 11.47
N TRP A 546 -46.51 -7.45 12.14
CA TRP A 546 -46.31 -6.11 12.68
C TRP A 546 -46.08 -5.08 11.58
N THR A 547 -46.66 -3.89 11.80
CA THR A 547 -46.29 -2.67 11.08
C THR A 547 -45.39 -1.82 11.97
N ASN A 548 -44.63 -0.85 11.45
CA ASN A 548 -43.93 0.13 12.27
C ASN A 548 -44.81 1.33 12.66
N GLU A 549 -46.09 1.10 12.96
CA GLU A 549 -47.08 2.17 13.15
C GLU A 549 -47.91 1.95 14.42
N ARG A 550 -48.03 3.01 15.23
CA ARG A 550 -48.94 3.05 16.39
C ARG A 550 -49.79 4.32 16.47
N ASN A 551 -49.67 5.20 15.48
CA ASN A 551 -50.35 6.49 15.49
C ASN A 551 -51.87 6.30 15.47
N GLY A 552 -52.57 7.15 16.22
CA GLY A 552 -54.04 7.12 16.34
C GLY A 552 -54.60 5.99 17.23
N LEU A 553 -53.75 5.25 17.95
CA LEU A 553 -54.18 4.18 18.86
C LEU A 553 -54.07 4.59 20.34
N PRO A 554 -54.92 4.04 21.23
CA PRO A 554 -54.74 4.14 22.67
C PRO A 554 -53.38 3.57 23.12
N GLY A 555 -52.91 4.02 24.28
CA GLY A 555 -51.67 3.50 24.89
C GLY A 555 -51.68 1.97 25.00
N GLY A 556 -50.53 1.34 24.67
CA GLY A 556 -50.36 -0.12 24.72
C GLY A 556 -50.78 -0.87 23.46
N TYR A 557 -51.16 -0.19 22.37
CA TYR A 557 -51.54 -0.83 21.10
C TYR A 557 -50.67 -0.34 19.93
N ALA A 558 -50.54 -1.22 18.93
CA ALA A 558 -49.95 -0.94 17.63
C ALA A 558 -50.77 -1.57 16.49
N TRP A 559 -50.53 -1.15 15.25
CA TRP A 559 -51.20 -1.71 14.09
C TRP A 559 -50.53 -3.00 13.62
N ALA A 560 -51.34 -3.99 13.28
CA ALA A 560 -50.91 -5.25 12.68
C ALA A 560 -51.84 -5.65 11.53
N TYR A 561 -51.29 -6.37 10.55
CA TYR A 561 -52.06 -6.99 9.47
C TYR A 561 -52.34 -8.45 9.80
N TRP A 562 -53.59 -8.87 9.54
CA TRP A 562 -54.10 -10.19 9.85
C TRP A 562 -54.61 -10.87 8.58
N LEU A 563 -54.25 -12.13 8.42
CA LEU A 563 -54.81 -13.06 7.44
C LEU A 563 -55.56 -14.19 8.19
N PRO A 564 -56.77 -13.94 8.73
CA PRO A 564 -57.44 -14.82 9.68
C PRO A 564 -58.27 -15.92 9.00
N PHE A 565 -57.61 -16.90 8.37
CA PHE A 565 -58.29 -18.05 7.77
C PHE A 565 -59.09 -18.88 8.78
N GLU A 566 -58.57 -19.06 9.99
CA GLU A 566 -59.20 -19.81 11.08
C GLU A 566 -59.67 -21.23 10.71
N GLY A 567 -59.05 -21.83 9.70
CA GLY A 567 -59.40 -23.14 9.15
C GLY A 567 -60.32 -23.11 7.93
N ALA A 568 -60.73 -21.93 7.45
CA ALA A 568 -61.43 -21.76 6.18
C ALA A 568 -60.45 -21.72 4.98
N GLU A 569 -60.99 -21.84 3.77
CA GLU A 569 -60.23 -21.77 2.51
C GLU A 569 -60.04 -20.34 1.98
N SER A 570 -60.85 -19.38 2.46
CA SER A 570 -60.69 -17.94 2.17
C SER A 570 -60.82 -17.10 3.44
N THR A 571 -60.28 -15.88 3.38
CA THR A 571 -60.37 -14.87 4.44
C THR A 571 -60.34 -13.48 3.85
N VAL A 572 -60.73 -12.49 4.65
CA VAL A 572 -60.54 -11.07 4.36
C VAL A 572 -59.31 -10.55 5.12
N ILE A 573 -58.43 -9.83 4.43
CA ILE A 573 -57.26 -9.14 5.04
C ILE A 573 -57.75 -8.06 5.99
N LYS A 574 -57.20 -8.01 7.21
CA LYS A 574 -57.59 -6.99 8.21
C LYS A 574 -56.38 -6.20 8.69
N LYS A 575 -56.47 -4.86 8.65
CA LYS A 575 -55.63 -3.97 9.45
C LYS A 575 -56.35 -3.72 10.77
N GLN A 576 -55.79 -4.17 11.89
CA GLN A 576 -56.42 -4.00 13.19
C GLN A 576 -55.40 -3.75 14.31
N ARG A 577 -55.88 -3.16 15.40
CA ARG A 577 -55.07 -2.91 16.60
C ARG A 577 -54.71 -4.23 17.28
N LEU A 578 -53.49 -4.31 17.80
CA LEU A 578 -52.99 -5.42 18.60
C LEU A 578 -52.22 -4.87 19.79
N GLN A 579 -52.36 -5.49 20.96
CA GLN A 579 -51.60 -5.13 22.15
C GLN A 579 -50.10 -5.26 21.88
N MET A 580 -49.30 -4.28 22.31
CA MET A 580 -47.85 -4.26 22.07
C MET A 580 -47.13 -5.46 22.71
N GLU A 581 -47.67 -6.01 23.79
CA GLU A 581 -47.16 -7.20 24.47
C GLU A 581 -47.60 -8.54 23.82
N ALA A 582 -48.44 -8.50 22.78
CA ALA A 582 -48.76 -9.66 21.98
C ALA A 582 -47.58 -10.06 21.09
N PHE A 583 -47.64 -11.25 20.50
CA PHE A 583 -46.55 -11.84 19.73
C PHE A 583 -47.00 -12.04 18.29
N ALA A 584 -46.33 -11.37 17.36
CA ALA A 584 -46.61 -11.47 15.94
C ALA A 584 -45.31 -11.48 15.12
N SER A 585 -45.40 -11.94 13.88
CA SER A 585 -44.25 -12.04 13.00
C SER A 585 -43.80 -10.66 12.52
N VAL A 586 -42.51 -10.57 12.21
CA VAL A 586 -41.89 -9.43 11.56
C VAL A 586 -41.43 -9.86 10.17
N ARG A 587 -41.77 -9.07 9.16
CA ARG A 587 -41.26 -9.19 7.79
C ARG A 587 -40.61 -7.87 7.44
N CYS A 588 -39.32 -7.86 7.14
CA CYS A 588 -38.60 -6.61 6.93
C CYS A 588 -38.55 -6.19 5.46
N VAL A 589 -38.34 -4.89 5.25
CA VAL A 589 -38.07 -4.26 3.96
C VAL A 589 -36.68 -3.64 3.97
N LYS A 590 -36.03 -3.58 2.80
CA LYS A 590 -34.73 -2.93 2.65
C LYS A 590 -34.86 -1.42 2.93
N LYS A 591 -33.87 -0.83 3.59
CA LYS A 591 -33.86 0.59 3.98
C LYS A 591 -33.85 1.52 2.78
#